data_AF-A0A5C9BXR8-F1
#
_entry.id   AF-A0A5C9BXR8-F1
#
_cell.length_a   1.000
_cell.length_b   1.000
_cell.length_c   1.000
_cell.angle_alpha   90.00
_cell.angle_beta   90.00
_cell.angle_gamma   90.00
#
_symmetry.space_group_name_H-M   'P 1'
#
loop_
_entity.id
_entity.type
_entity.pdbx_description
1 polymer ?
#
loop_
_entity_poly.entity_id
_entity_poly.type
_entity_poly.pdbx_seq_one_letter_code
_entity_poly.pdbx_strand_id
1 'polypeptide(L)'
;MKPAERVSKIMYQLLIAGRNDGLAPPRIAKNIDEAYPFDARQGYSYRVWLSIRKQFFATHGLPRKGDYRNAQARTTDLLSFLK
;
A
#
# COMPACT_ATOMS: atom_id res chain seq x y z
N MET A 1 2.67 -20.44 11.12
CA MET A 1 2.33 -19.78 9.83
C MET A 1 3.61 -19.21 9.22
N LYS A 2 3.89 -19.49 7.94
CA LYS A 2 5.09 -18.96 7.28
C LYS A 2 4.98 -17.43 7.13
N PRO A 3 6.10 -16.67 7.08
CA PRO A 3 6.05 -15.22 6.93
C PRO A 3 5.18 -14.78 5.75
N ALA A 4 5.29 -15.43 4.59
CA ALA A 4 4.52 -15.10 3.39
C ALA A 4 3.00 -15.22 3.60
N GLU A 5 2.53 -16.31 4.21
CA GLU A 5 1.11 -16.52 4.52
C GLU A 5 0.59 -15.46 5.48
N ARG A 6 1.38 -15.11 6.51
CA ARG A 6 1.03 -14.07 7.49
C ARG A 6 0.84 -12.72 6.83
N VAL A 7 1.80 -12.34 5.99
CA VAL A 7 1.79 -11.06 5.28
C VAL A 7 0.58 -10.96 4.36
N SER A 8 0.35 -11.96 3.52
CA SER A 8 -0.78 -11.96 2.58
C SER A 8 -2.12 -11.86 3.31
N LYS A 9 -2.31 -12.62 4.39
CA LYS A 9 -3.54 -12.58 5.18
C LYS A 9 -3.86 -11.18 5.72
N ILE A 10 -2.86 -10.50 6.30
CA ILE A 10 -3.04 -9.15 6.86
C ILE A 10 -3.38 -8.14 5.76
N MET A 11 -2.70 -8.21 4.61
CA MET A 11 -2.99 -7.31 3.49
C MET A 11 -4.41 -7.46 2.97
N TYR A 12 -4.90 -8.69 2.82
CA TYR A 12 -6.30 -8.93 2.41
C TYR A 12 -7.29 -8.42 3.45
N GLN A 13 -7.05 -8.66 4.74
CA GLN A 13 -7.93 -8.19 5.81
C GLN A 13 -8.05 -6.66 5.79
N LEU A 14 -6.93 -5.95 5.64
CA LEU A 14 -6.92 -4.49 5.61
C LEU A 14 -7.51 -3.91 4.33
N LEU A 15 -7.34 -4.59 3.19
CA LEU A 15 -7.97 -4.21 1.93
C LEU A 15 -9.50 -4.31 2.03
N ILE A 16 -10.01 -5.44 2.54
CA ILE A 16 -11.45 -5.68 2.68
C ILE A 16 -12.04 -4.68 3.67
N ALA A 17 -11.46 -4.56 4.87
CA ALA A 17 -11.92 -3.60 5.87
C ALA A 17 -11.93 -2.18 5.32
N GLY A 18 -10.82 -1.74 4.71
CA GLY A 18 -10.73 -0.40 4.16
C GLY A 18 -11.71 -0.13 3.01
N ARG A 19 -12.00 -1.12 2.15
CA ARG A 19 -13.02 -0.98 1.11
C ARG A 19 -14.43 -0.91 1.69
N ASN A 20 -14.74 -1.74 2.68
CA ASN A 20 -16.03 -1.72 3.37
C ASN A 20 -16.27 -0.39 4.08
N ASP A 21 -15.23 0.19 4.65
CA ASP A 21 -15.24 1.49 5.33
C ASP A 21 -15.21 2.68 4.34
N GLY A 22 -15.19 2.42 3.02
CA GLY A 22 -15.14 3.47 1.99
C GLY A 22 -13.83 4.26 1.96
N LEU A 23 -12.73 3.72 2.51
CA LEU A 23 -11.44 4.39 2.53
C LEU A 23 -10.86 4.51 1.12
N ALA A 24 -10.29 5.68 0.82
CA ALA A 24 -9.55 5.89 -0.41
C ALA A 24 -8.32 4.96 -0.48
N PRO A 25 -7.92 4.49 -1.69
CA PRO A 25 -6.75 3.62 -1.87
C PRO A 25 -5.46 4.09 -1.17
N PRO A 26 -5.14 5.41 -1.13
CA PRO A 26 -4.01 5.91 -0.37
C PRO A 26 -4.02 5.58 1.12
N ARG A 27 -5.21 5.65 1.73
CA ARG A 27 -5.38 5.37 3.16
C ARG A 27 -5.25 3.87 3.45
N ILE A 28 -5.81 3.02 2.59
CA ILE A 28 -5.65 1.57 2.68
C ILE A 28 -4.17 1.18 2.58
N ALA A 29 -3.44 1.74 1.60
CA ALA A 29 -2.02 1.51 1.43
C ALA A 29 -1.21 1.90 2.69
N LYS A 30 -1.54 3.05 3.30
CA LYS A 30 -0.93 3.50 4.56
C LYS A 30 -1.22 2.53 5.71
N ASN A 31 -2.48 2.11 5.87
CA ASN A 31 -2.86 1.16 6.92
C ASN A 31 -2.10 -0.17 6.76
N ILE A 32 -1.94 -0.67 5.52
CA ILE A 32 -1.11 -1.85 5.26
C ILE A 32 0.34 -1.61 5.69
N ASP A 33 0.94 -0.48 5.31
CA ASP A 33 2.34 -0.15 5.66
C ASP A 33 2.59 -0.06 7.17
N GLU A 34 1.59 0.36 7.94
CA GLU A 34 1.63 0.47 9.40
C GLU A 34 1.46 -0.90 10.08
N ALA A 35 0.70 -1.81 9.48
CA ALA A 35 0.39 -3.14 10.01
C ALA A 35 1.48 -4.21 9.79
N TYR A 36 2.74 -3.81 9.63
CA TYR A 36 3.86 -4.75 9.54
C TYR A 36 3.89 -5.65 10.80
N PRO A 37 3.78 -6.99 10.68
CA PRO A 37 3.43 -7.86 11.82
C PRO A 37 4.63 -8.50 12.54
N PHE A 38 5.84 -8.06 12.23
CA PHE A 38 7.08 -8.57 12.84
C PHE A 38 7.78 -7.45 13.60
N ASP A 39 8.74 -7.80 14.44
CA ASP A 39 9.36 -6.86 15.38
C ASP A 39 10.09 -5.72 14.67
N ALA A 40 11.25 -6.03 14.08
CA ALA A 40 12.05 -5.05 13.39
C ALA A 40 11.78 -5.08 11.89
N ARG A 41 11.78 -3.90 11.26
CA ARG A 41 11.72 -3.72 9.80
C ARG A 41 13.08 -4.04 9.16
N GLN A 42 13.59 -5.23 9.42
CA GLN A 42 14.88 -5.73 8.93
C GLN A 42 14.86 -7.25 8.69
N GLY A 43 15.92 -7.77 8.07
CA GLY A 43 16.12 -9.20 7.89
C GLY A 43 15.17 -9.86 6.87
N TYR A 44 14.99 -11.17 7.01
CA TYR A 44 14.25 -11.98 6.02
C TYR A 44 12.76 -11.64 5.96
N SER A 45 12.08 -11.54 7.10
CA SER A 45 10.64 -11.23 7.18
C SER A 45 10.31 -9.88 6.53
N TYR A 46 11.18 -8.88 6.70
CA TYR A 46 10.99 -7.57 6.08
C TYR A 46 11.13 -7.63 4.56
N ARG A 47 12.10 -8.39 4.03
CA ARG A 47 12.25 -8.60 2.58
C ARG A 47 11.04 -9.31 1.97
N VAL A 48 10.52 -10.33 2.66
CA VAL A 48 9.29 -11.03 2.26
C VAL A 48 8.11 -10.05 2.23
N TRP A 49 7.94 -9.24 3.27
CA TRP A 49 6.92 -8.21 3.34
C TRP A 49 6.99 -7.24 2.15
N LEU A 50 8.17 -6.68 1.86
CA LEU A 50 8.35 -5.74 0.76
C LEU A 50 8.03 -6.35 -0.60
N SER A 51 8.42 -7.61 -0.82
CA SER A 51 8.16 -8.33 -2.07
C SER A 51 6.67 -8.59 -2.28
N ILE A 52 5.98 -9.15 -1.28
CA ILE A 52 4.55 -9.44 -1.37
C ILE A 52 3.75 -8.15 -1.48
N ARG A 53 4.08 -7.12 -0.68
CA ARG A 53 3.44 -5.81 -0.74
C ARG A 53 3.54 -5.18 -2.13
N LYS A 54 4.70 -5.31 -2.79
CA LYS A 54 4.90 -4.81 -4.16
C LYS A 54 3.85 -5.36 -5.11
N GLN A 55 3.72 -6.68 -5.14
CA GLN A 55 2.80 -7.38 -6.03
C GLN A 55 1.36 -7.07 -5.63
N PHE A 56 1.04 -7.16 -4.34
CA PHE A 56 -0.29 -6.86 -3.81
C PHE A 56 -0.79 -5.46 -4.19
N PHE A 57 0.07 -4.44 -4.06
CA PHE A 57 -0.30 -3.07 -4.39
C PHE A 57 -0.62 -2.92 -5.88
N ALA A 58 0.21 -3.50 -6.75
CA ALA A 58 -0.02 -3.48 -8.19
C ALA A 58 -1.32 -4.22 -8.57
N THR A 59 -1.56 -5.40 -8.00
CA THR A 59 -2.75 -6.22 -8.29
C THR A 59 -4.06 -5.55 -7.84
N HIS A 60 -4.04 -4.76 -6.76
CA HIS A 60 -5.25 -4.18 -6.17
C HIS A 60 -5.40 -2.66 -6.39
N GLY A 61 -4.55 -2.05 -7.22
CA GLY A 61 -4.63 -0.62 -7.54
C GLY A 61 -4.27 0.28 -6.35
N LEU A 62 -3.41 -0.19 -5.44
CA LEU A 62 -2.95 0.60 -4.31
C LEU A 62 -1.66 1.35 -4.68
N PRO A 63 -1.56 2.65 -4.33
CA PRO A 63 -0.36 3.43 -4.61
C PRO A 63 0.82 3.02 -3.73
N ARG A 64 2.04 3.04 -4.28
CA ARG A 64 3.27 2.84 -3.51
C ARG A 64 3.74 4.17 -2.93
N LYS A 65 4.50 4.09 -1.83
CA LYS A 65 5.15 5.25 -1.21
C LYS A 65 6.12 5.88 -2.21
N GLY A 66 5.68 6.94 -2.89
CA GLY A 66 6.40 7.61 -3.99
C GLY A 66 5.50 7.99 -5.17
N ASP A 67 4.46 7.21 -5.46
CA ASP A 67 3.55 7.46 -6.60
C ASP A 67 2.71 8.74 -6.39
N TYR A 68 2.47 9.10 -5.13
CA TYR A 68 1.77 10.33 -4.75
C TYR A 68 2.44 11.60 -5.29
N ARG A 69 3.79 11.65 -5.36
CA ARG A 69 4.51 12.82 -5.88
C ARG A 69 4.24 13.03 -7.37
N ASN A 70 4.17 11.94 -8.15
CA ASN A 70 3.97 12.02 -9.60
C ASN A 70 2.50 12.22 -9.98
N ALA A 71 1.55 11.71 -9.19
CA ALA A 71 0.13 11.93 -9.41
C ALA A 71 -0.31 13.37 -9.08
N GLN A 72 0.14 13.92 -7.95
CA GLN A 72 -0.17 15.30 -7.53
C GLN A 72 0.47 16.34 -8.46
N ALA A 73 1.70 16.10 -8.94
CA ALA A 73 2.38 16.99 -9.87
C ALA A 73 1.60 17.16 -11.19
N ARG A 74 1.00 16.09 -11.70
CA ARG A 74 0.20 16.13 -12.95
C ARG A 74 -1.15 16.84 -12.79
N THR A 75 -1.76 16.80 -11.61
CA THR A 75 -3.07 17.47 -11.39
C THR A 75 -2.90 18.98 -11.28
N THR A 76 -1.82 19.44 -10.64
CA THR A 76 -1.51 20.87 -10.55
C THR A 76 -1.21 21.47 -11.92
N ASP A 77 -0.50 20.74 -12.78
CA ASP A 77 -0.15 21.17 -14.15
C ASP A 77 -1.42 21.41 -15.00
N LEU A 78 -2.37 20.47 -15.00
CA LEU A 78 -3.61 20.58 -15.79
C LEU A 78 -4.51 21.74 -15.35
N LEU A 79 -4.54 22.05 -14.05
CA LEU A 79 -5.32 23.18 -13.53
C LEU A 79 -4.66 24.54 -13.80
N SER A 80 -3.34 24.58 -14.08
CA SER A 80 -2.65 25.80 -14.51
C SER A 80 -2.80 26.12 -16.01
N PHE A 81 -3.10 25.13 -16.85
CA PHE A 81 -3.34 25.34 -18.29
C PHE A 81 -4.80 25.72 -18.63
N LEU A 82 -5.70 25.71 -17.65
CA LEU A 82 -7.11 26.12 -17.80
C LEU A 82 -7.39 27.55 -17.29
N LYS A 83 -6.34 28.36 -17.11
CA LYS A 83 -6.43 29.81 -16.85
C LYS A 83 -5.94 30.57 -18.07
#